data_AF-A0A165GQB1-F1
#
_entry.id   AF-A0A165GQB1-F1
#
_cell.length_a   1.000
_cell.length_b   1.000
_cell.length_c   1.000
_cell.angle_alpha   90.00
_cell.angle_beta   90.00
_cell.angle_gamma   90.00
#
_symmetry.space_group_name_H-M   'P 1'
#
loop_
_entity.id
_entity.type
_entity.pdbx_description
1 polymer ?
#
loop_
_entity_poly.entity_id
_entity_poly.type
_entity_poly.pdbx_seq_one_letter_code
_entity_poly.pdbx_strand_id
1 'polypeptide(L)'
;MHSSVFMVLAFLLIGFCGAAPSEVRQAGPSGTLLLPQGGAVWDNGFGFGLGRVLYQGIDEPLGKAHYTTHHIDIYLEAETDTSVTYYLAQGLAPNSTHFVDAQFLVPWGYDSPHLGNYRLVIIETQEKFVPGIPFPVTFQAAAPLIQIVASGPAT
;
A
#
# COMPACT_ATOMS: atom_id res chain seq x y z
N MET A 1 17.57 -59.25 36.21
CA MET A 1 18.05 -58.93 34.84
C MET A 1 16.97 -58.12 34.14
N HIS A 2 17.40 -56.98 33.62
CA HIS A 2 16.73 -55.92 32.86
C HIS A 2 15.38 -56.21 32.18
N SER A 3 14.45 -55.25 32.35
CA SER A 3 13.62 -54.59 31.32
C SER A 3 12.39 -53.96 32.01
N SER A 4 11.79 -52.83 31.63
CA SER A 4 12.09 -51.69 30.76
C SER A 4 10.89 -50.75 31.00
N VAL A 5 11.05 -49.66 31.76
CA VAL A 5 9.98 -48.66 31.93
C VAL A 5 10.01 -47.73 30.72
N PHE A 6 9.07 -47.90 29.80
CA PHE A 6 8.83 -46.97 28.70
C PHE A 6 8.15 -45.71 29.25
N MET A 7 8.93 -44.66 29.44
CA MET A 7 8.44 -43.31 29.75
C MET A 7 8.18 -42.60 28.41
N VAL A 8 6.91 -42.40 28.06
CA VAL A 8 6.51 -41.59 26.89
C VAL A 8 6.64 -40.12 27.27
N LEU A 9 7.66 -39.47 26.72
CA LEU A 9 7.85 -38.02 26.79
C LEU A 9 7.00 -37.36 25.68
N ALA A 10 5.83 -36.82 26.05
CA ALA A 10 5.04 -36.01 25.14
C ALA A 10 5.66 -34.61 25.03
N PHE A 11 6.28 -34.33 23.88
CA PHE A 11 6.70 -32.97 23.51
C PHE A 11 5.46 -32.12 23.24
N LEU A 12 5.16 -31.19 24.15
CA LEU A 12 4.15 -30.17 23.97
C LEU A 12 4.72 -29.07 23.07
N LEU A 13 4.44 -29.13 21.76
CA LEU A 13 4.75 -28.05 20.82
C LEU A 13 3.69 -26.94 21.01
N ILE A 14 3.95 -25.98 21.89
CA ILE A 14 3.17 -24.74 21.92
C ILE A 14 3.63 -23.90 20.74
N GLY A 15 2.91 -24.04 19.61
CA GLY A 15 3.03 -23.12 18.50
C GLY A 15 2.56 -21.74 18.95
N PHE A 16 3.49 -20.83 19.20
CA PHE A 16 3.19 -19.40 19.27
C PHE A 16 2.81 -18.96 17.85
N CYS A 17 1.51 -19.03 17.54
CA CYS A 17 0.96 -18.22 16.47
C CYS A 17 1.00 -16.78 16.98
N GLY A 18 2.15 -16.11 16.78
CA GLY A 18 2.21 -14.67 16.89
C GLY A 18 1.27 -14.13 15.83
N ALA A 19 0.06 -13.75 16.25
CA ALA A 19 -0.78 -12.89 15.43
C ALA A 19 0.11 -11.70 15.03
N ALA A 20 0.32 -11.52 13.73
CA ALA A 20 0.99 -10.34 13.23
C ALA A 20 0.31 -9.13 13.89
N PRO A 21 1.07 -8.16 14.43
CA PRO A 21 0.48 -7.00 15.06
C PRO A 21 -0.50 -6.39 14.07
N SER A 22 -1.77 -6.31 14.47
CA SER A 22 -2.77 -5.53 13.76
C SER A 22 -2.22 -4.11 13.66
N GLU A 23 -1.83 -3.69 12.45
CA GLU A 23 -1.37 -2.33 12.18
C GLU A 23 -2.47 -1.37 12.65
N VAL A 24 -2.26 -0.78 13.82
CA VAL A 24 -3.09 0.31 14.30
C VAL A 24 -2.85 1.46 13.34
N ARG A 25 -3.81 1.73 12.45
CA ARG A 25 -3.83 2.93 11.60
C ARG A 25 -3.83 4.16 12.50
N GLN A 26 -2.65 4.60 12.90
CA GLN A 26 -2.46 5.70 13.83
C GLN A 26 -2.62 7.02 13.06
N ALA A 27 -3.45 7.93 13.58
CA ALA A 27 -3.52 9.28 13.06
C ALA A 27 -2.18 10.00 13.32
N GLY A 28 -1.52 10.45 12.24
CA GLY A 28 -0.26 11.18 12.25
C GLY A 28 -0.22 12.19 11.10
N PRO A 29 0.84 13.03 10.99
CA PRO A 29 1.03 13.84 9.79
C PRO A 29 1.19 12.88 8.61
N SER A 30 0.59 13.18 7.47
CA SER A 30 0.69 12.35 6.26
C SER A 30 1.31 13.14 5.13
N GLY A 31 1.96 12.44 4.21
CA GLY A 31 2.25 13.03 2.91
C GLY A 31 0.99 13.38 2.14
N THR A 32 1.17 14.01 0.99
CA THR A 32 0.10 14.49 0.13
C THR A 32 0.17 13.82 -1.24
N LEU A 33 -0.95 13.26 -1.68
CA LEU A 33 -1.11 12.80 -3.05
C LEU A 33 -1.38 14.00 -3.97
N LEU A 34 -0.46 14.29 -4.90
CA LEU A 34 -0.59 15.37 -5.86
C LEU A 34 -1.25 14.92 -7.15
N LEU A 35 -0.99 13.68 -7.59
CA LEU A 35 -1.66 13.04 -8.72
C LEU A 35 -1.85 11.55 -8.44
N PRO A 36 -2.96 10.94 -8.88
CA PRO A 36 -4.11 11.57 -9.51
C PRO A 36 -5.00 12.31 -8.50
N GLN A 37 -5.74 13.31 -8.98
CA GLN A 37 -6.84 13.93 -8.25
C GLN A 37 -8.11 13.07 -8.35
N GLY A 38 -9.08 13.28 -7.46
CA GLY A 38 -10.37 12.58 -7.53
C GLY A 38 -11.07 12.79 -8.88
N GLY A 39 -11.59 11.71 -9.46
CA GLY A 39 -12.22 11.69 -10.78
C GLY A 39 -11.25 11.57 -11.95
N ALA A 40 -9.95 11.37 -11.71
CA ALA A 40 -9.00 11.12 -12.79
C ALA A 40 -9.34 9.85 -13.57
N VAL A 41 -9.06 9.87 -14.88
CA VAL A 41 -9.30 8.74 -15.79
C VAL A 41 -7.96 8.15 -16.21
N TRP A 42 -7.80 6.85 -16.00
CA TRP A 42 -6.69 6.06 -16.51
C TRP A 42 -7.21 5.20 -17.67
N ASP A 43 -6.85 5.58 -18.90
CA ASP A 43 -7.32 4.91 -20.12
C ASP A 43 -6.23 3.99 -20.68
N ASN A 44 -6.55 2.70 -20.84
CA ASN A 44 -5.74 1.73 -21.57
C ASN A 44 -6.05 1.67 -23.07
N GLY A 45 -6.44 2.79 -23.66
CA GLY A 45 -6.71 2.91 -25.09
C GLY A 45 -5.54 2.38 -25.91
N PHE A 46 -5.85 1.50 -26.87
CA PHE A 46 -4.87 0.85 -27.75
C PHE A 46 -3.78 0.00 -27.03
N GLY A 47 -3.97 -0.34 -25.75
CA GLY A 47 -3.12 -1.28 -25.01
C GLY A 47 -1.84 -0.71 -24.39
N PHE A 48 -1.67 0.62 -24.36
CA PHE A 48 -0.47 1.28 -23.82
C PHE A 48 -0.80 2.42 -22.83
N GLY A 49 -1.90 2.32 -22.10
CA GLY A 49 -2.30 3.31 -21.12
C GLY A 49 -1.32 3.39 -19.95
N LEU A 50 -1.05 4.61 -19.48
CA LEU A 50 -0.25 4.86 -18.28
C LEU A 50 -1.06 5.63 -17.23
N GLY A 51 -1.06 5.11 -16.01
CA GLY A 51 -1.47 5.81 -14.81
C GLY A 51 -0.25 6.43 -14.13
N ARG A 52 -0.30 7.73 -13.80
CA ARG A 52 0.76 8.40 -13.03
C ARG A 52 0.33 8.60 -11.59
N VAL A 53 1.23 8.28 -10.67
CA VAL A 53 1.12 8.63 -9.25
C VAL A 53 2.27 9.57 -8.89
N LEU A 54 1.91 10.74 -8.37
CA LEU A 54 2.85 11.69 -7.79
C LEU A 54 2.45 11.94 -6.35
N TYR A 55 3.29 11.50 -5.42
CA TYR A 55 3.08 11.61 -3.99
C TYR A 55 4.25 12.37 -3.36
N GLN A 56 3.93 13.32 -2.49
CA GLN A 56 4.89 14.07 -1.70
C GLN A 56 4.88 13.52 -0.28
N GLY A 57 5.95 12.84 0.13
CA GLY A 57 6.16 12.42 1.51
C GLY A 57 6.47 13.61 2.42
N ILE A 58 6.56 13.33 3.72
CA ILE A 58 6.94 14.28 4.75
C ILE A 58 8.36 14.02 5.25
N ASP A 59 8.99 15.08 5.73
CA ASP A 59 10.21 15.03 6.52
C ASP A 59 10.22 16.23 7.46
N GLU A 60 9.48 16.12 8.57
CA GLU A 60 9.21 17.28 9.44
C GLU A 60 9.05 16.92 10.92
N PRO A 61 9.39 17.86 11.82
CA PRO A 61 9.15 17.69 13.25
C PRO A 61 7.67 17.91 13.60
N LEU A 62 7.11 17.03 14.44
CA LEU A 62 5.80 17.22 15.07
C LEU A 62 5.91 16.96 16.59
N GLY A 63 5.86 18.05 17.37
CA GLY A 63 6.05 18.00 18.82
C GLY A 63 7.48 17.61 19.19
N LYS A 64 7.64 16.48 19.89
CA LYS A 64 8.95 15.92 20.30
C LYS A 64 9.47 14.82 19.36
N ALA A 65 8.73 14.53 18.30
CA ALA A 65 9.06 13.50 17.34
C ALA A 65 9.38 14.13 15.98
N HIS A 66 10.22 13.45 15.21
CA HIS A 66 10.45 13.71 13.79
C HIS A 66 9.81 12.60 12.99
N TYR A 67 9.06 12.94 11.94
CA TYR A 67 8.42 11.98 11.06
C TYR A 67 9.00 12.10 9.65
N THR A 68 9.41 10.98 9.09
CA THR A 68 9.93 10.90 7.73
C THR A 68 9.23 9.78 6.99
N THR A 69 8.68 10.06 5.80
CA THR A 69 8.14 9.00 4.94
C THR A 69 9.28 8.07 4.51
N HIS A 70 9.18 6.80 4.89
CA HIS A 70 10.16 5.80 4.50
C HIS A 70 9.80 5.19 3.14
N HIS A 71 8.54 4.82 2.94
CA HIS A 71 8.04 4.30 1.67
C HIS A 71 6.52 4.38 1.58
N ILE A 72 5.99 4.20 0.37
CA ILE A 72 4.57 4.00 0.12
C ILE A 72 4.31 2.67 -0.62
N ASP A 73 3.13 2.11 -0.36
CA ASP A 73 2.53 1.07 -1.17
C ASP A 73 1.34 1.66 -1.92
N ILE A 74 1.11 1.16 -3.15
CA ILE A 74 0.06 1.66 -4.04
C ILE A 74 -0.73 0.47 -4.55
N TYR A 75 -2.05 0.50 -4.35
CA TYR A 75 -2.95 -0.50 -4.92
C TYR A 75 -4.28 0.13 -5.37
N LEU A 76 -5.00 -0.61 -6.20
CA LEU A 76 -6.36 -0.31 -6.63
C LEU A 76 -7.32 -1.18 -5.84
N GLU A 77 -8.37 -0.57 -5.30
CA GLU A 77 -9.47 -1.26 -4.63
C GLU A 77 -10.76 -0.93 -5.38
N ALA A 78 -11.51 -1.93 -5.84
CA ALA A 78 -12.73 -1.67 -6.60
C ALA A 78 -13.76 -0.95 -5.73
N GLU A 79 -14.43 0.09 -6.27
CA GLU A 79 -15.38 0.89 -5.49
C GLU A 79 -16.57 0.06 -4.99
N THR A 80 -17.03 -0.89 -5.80
CA THR A 80 -18.21 -1.72 -5.54
C THR A 80 -17.90 -3.03 -4.84
N ASP A 81 -16.63 -3.46 -4.80
CA ASP A 81 -16.19 -4.70 -4.17
C ASP A 81 -14.77 -4.54 -3.60
N THR A 82 -14.69 -4.15 -2.33
CA THR A 82 -13.42 -3.91 -1.65
C THR A 82 -12.60 -5.18 -1.39
N SER A 83 -13.14 -6.38 -1.71
CA SER A 83 -12.36 -7.62 -1.69
C SER A 83 -11.46 -7.79 -2.92
N VAL A 84 -11.68 -6.99 -3.97
CA VAL A 84 -10.86 -6.96 -5.18
C VAL A 84 -9.79 -5.89 -5.02
N THR A 85 -8.57 -6.34 -4.72
CA THR A 85 -7.37 -5.49 -4.61
C THR A 85 -6.35 -5.84 -5.68
N TYR A 86 -5.82 -4.83 -6.36
CA TYR A 86 -4.74 -4.98 -7.34
C TYR A 86 -3.54 -4.12 -6.97
N TYR A 87 -2.43 -4.74 -6.57
CA TYR A 87 -1.20 -4.04 -6.20
C TYR A 87 -0.47 -3.51 -7.43
N LEU A 88 -0.17 -2.20 -7.43
CA LEU A 88 0.61 -1.54 -8.47
C LEU A 88 2.10 -1.54 -8.11
N ALA A 89 2.41 -1.24 -6.85
CA ALA A 89 3.76 -1.29 -6.31
C ALA A 89 3.76 -1.36 -4.78
N GLN A 90 4.86 -1.85 -4.22
CA GLN A 90 5.12 -1.86 -2.80
C GLN A 90 6.54 -1.37 -2.52
N GLY A 91 6.73 -0.67 -1.41
CA GLY A 91 8.05 -0.21 -0.96
C GLY A 91 8.63 0.91 -1.82
N LEU A 92 7.82 1.75 -2.46
CA LEU A 92 8.32 2.89 -3.22
C LEU A 92 8.85 3.96 -2.27
N ALA A 93 10.17 4.10 -2.21
CA ALA A 93 10.83 5.10 -1.39
C ALA A 93 10.79 6.49 -2.06
N PRO A 94 10.57 7.57 -1.31
CA PRO A 94 10.75 8.92 -1.82
C PRO A 94 12.18 9.18 -2.29
N ASN A 95 12.33 10.04 -3.30
CA ASN A 95 13.63 10.53 -3.75
C ASN A 95 14.23 11.55 -2.75
N SER A 96 15.40 12.12 -3.07
CA SER A 96 16.08 13.11 -2.22
C SER A 96 15.33 14.43 -2.01
N THR A 97 14.20 14.63 -2.69
CA THR A 97 13.29 15.77 -2.53
C THR A 97 11.94 15.35 -1.94
N HIS A 98 11.87 14.14 -1.37
CA HIS A 98 10.69 13.56 -0.72
C HIS A 98 9.51 13.26 -1.67
N PHE A 99 9.77 13.08 -2.97
CA PHE A 99 8.74 12.70 -3.94
C PHE A 99 8.83 11.23 -4.36
N VAL A 100 7.68 10.59 -4.49
CA VAL A 100 7.49 9.36 -5.27
C VAL A 100 6.75 9.74 -6.55
N ASP A 101 7.41 9.63 -7.70
CA ASP A 101 6.83 9.85 -9.03
C ASP A 101 6.95 8.55 -9.84
N ALA A 102 5.82 7.86 -10.01
CA ALA A 102 5.78 6.55 -10.65
C ALA A 102 4.72 6.51 -11.74
N GLN A 103 5.01 5.77 -12.81
CA GLN A 103 4.08 5.46 -13.88
C GLN A 103 3.83 3.96 -13.92
N PHE A 104 2.57 3.58 -14.08
CA PHE A 104 2.12 2.20 -14.14
C PHE A 104 1.39 1.95 -15.44
N LEU A 105 1.61 0.79 -16.03
CA LEU A 105 0.73 0.29 -17.08
C LEU A 105 -0.68 0.13 -16.51
N VAL A 106 -1.68 0.64 -17.22
CA VAL A 106 -3.07 0.46 -16.83
C VAL A 106 -3.42 -1.03 -16.95
N PRO A 107 -3.87 -1.69 -15.87
CA PRO A 107 -3.84 -3.15 -15.77
C PRO A 107 -4.86 -3.90 -16.65
N TRP A 108 -5.82 -3.21 -17.28
CA TRP A 108 -6.91 -3.85 -18.00
C TRP A 108 -7.17 -3.23 -19.37
N GLY A 109 -7.40 -4.09 -20.36
CA GLY A 109 -7.74 -3.70 -21.73
C GLY A 109 -9.25 -3.70 -22.00
N TYR A 110 -9.60 -3.52 -23.27
CA TYR A 110 -10.97 -3.52 -23.77
C TYR A 110 -11.74 -4.79 -23.35
N ASP A 111 -13.05 -4.66 -23.09
CA ASP A 111 -13.97 -5.71 -22.61
C ASP A 111 -13.60 -6.39 -21.27
N SER A 112 -12.61 -5.88 -20.53
CA SER A 112 -12.29 -6.42 -19.20
C SER A 112 -13.46 -6.18 -18.22
N PRO A 113 -13.88 -7.20 -17.45
CA PRO A 113 -14.87 -7.02 -16.39
C PRO A 113 -14.34 -6.20 -15.21
N HIS A 114 -13.04 -5.88 -15.21
CA HIS A 114 -12.36 -5.09 -14.20
C HIS A 114 -12.26 -3.61 -14.58
N LEU A 115 -12.90 -3.13 -15.65
CA LEU A 115 -13.03 -1.69 -15.90
C LEU A 115 -14.05 -1.06 -14.94
N GLY A 116 -13.89 0.22 -14.63
CA GLY A 116 -14.81 0.95 -13.75
C GLY A 116 -14.12 1.84 -12.73
N ASN A 117 -14.80 2.11 -11.63
CA ASN A 117 -14.32 2.99 -10.57
C ASN A 117 -13.47 2.23 -9.54
N TYR A 118 -12.35 2.82 -9.18
CA TYR A 118 -11.40 2.28 -8.21
C TYR A 118 -10.95 3.37 -7.24
N ARG A 119 -10.72 3.00 -5.99
CA ARG A 119 -9.91 3.80 -5.08
C ARG A 119 -8.45 3.49 -5.35
N LEU A 120 -7.67 4.53 -5.69
CA LEU A 120 -6.21 4.42 -5.71
C LEU A 120 -5.71 4.61 -4.29
N VAL A 121 -5.45 3.52 -3.58
CA VAL A 121 -5.07 3.57 -2.18
C VAL A 121 -3.56 3.72 -2.04
N ILE A 122 -3.16 4.70 -1.24
CA ILE A 122 -1.79 4.92 -0.82
C ILE A 122 -1.68 4.53 0.65
N ILE A 123 -0.86 3.53 0.94
CA ILE A 123 -0.43 3.21 2.30
C ILE A 123 0.93 3.86 2.49
N GLU A 124 1.04 4.69 3.52
CA GLU A 124 2.28 5.35 3.86
C GLU A 124 2.89 4.68 5.09
N THR A 125 4.16 4.31 4.99
CA THR A 125 4.98 3.89 6.12
C THR A 125 5.99 4.97 6.43
N GLN A 126 5.97 5.46 7.67
CA GLN A 126 6.86 6.49 8.19
C GLN A 126 7.82 5.92 9.23
N GLU A 127 9.00 6.50 9.30
CA GLU A 127 9.85 6.40 10.48
C GLU A 127 9.52 7.56 11.42
N LYS A 128 9.05 7.22 12.62
CA LYS A 128 8.89 8.15 13.74
C LYS A 128 10.12 8.08 14.62
N PHE A 129 10.90 9.14 14.62
CA PHE A 129 12.05 9.28 15.51
C PHE A 129 11.68 10.09 16.75
N VAL A 130 11.80 9.47 17.92
CA VAL A 130 11.86 10.15 19.22
C VAL A 130 13.29 9.94 19.75
N PRO A 131 13.94 10.94 20.38
CA PRO A 131 15.29 10.75 20.89
C PRO A 131 15.45 9.44 21.67
N GLY A 132 16.24 8.52 21.10
CA GLY A 132 16.56 7.21 21.68
C GLY A 132 15.84 6.00 21.09
N ILE A 133 14.69 6.14 20.39
CA ILE A 133 13.97 4.98 19.82
C ILE A 133 13.20 5.36 18.54
N PRO A 134 13.55 4.78 17.36
CA PRO A 134 12.73 4.87 16.16
C PRO A 134 11.58 3.85 16.18
N PHE A 135 10.42 4.24 15.65
CA PHE A 135 9.26 3.37 15.51
C PHE A 135 8.64 3.52 14.11
N PRO A 136 8.30 2.42 13.41
CA PRO A 136 7.54 2.51 12.17
C PRO A 136 6.07 2.86 12.48
N VAL A 137 5.46 3.66 11.63
CA VAL A 137 4.02 3.97 11.66
C VAL A 137 3.46 3.77 10.25
N THR A 138 2.40 2.98 10.11
CA THR A 138 1.78 2.66 8.82
C THR A 138 0.30 3.01 8.85
N PHE A 139 -0.17 3.73 7.83
CA PHE A 139 -1.58 4.10 7.71
C PHE A 139 -1.96 4.40 6.24
N GLN A 140 -3.26 4.42 5.96
CA GLN A 140 -3.77 4.85 4.66
C GLN A 140 -3.71 6.38 4.56
N ALA A 141 -2.81 6.90 3.71
CA ALA A 141 -2.60 8.33 3.53
C ALA A 141 -3.56 8.95 2.50
N ALA A 142 -3.93 8.21 1.45
CA ALA A 142 -4.85 8.69 0.42
C ALA A 142 -5.66 7.54 -0.19
N ALA A 143 -6.83 7.88 -0.73
CA ALA A 143 -7.67 6.94 -1.49
C ALA A 143 -8.64 7.69 -2.45
N PRO A 144 -8.14 8.54 -3.37
CA PRO A 144 -9.02 9.18 -4.34
C PRO A 144 -9.73 8.14 -5.21
N LEU A 145 -10.97 8.45 -5.57
CA LEU A 145 -11.68 7.70 -6.59
C LEU A 145 -11.11 8.06 -7.97
N ILE A 146 -10.74 7.06 -8.74
CA ILE A 146 -10.32 7.17 -10.14
C ILE A 146 -11.19 6.25 -11.00
N GLN A 147 -11.21 6.50 -12.30
CA GLN A 147 -11.88 5.63 -13.26
C GLN A 147 -10.83 4.95 -14.14
N ILE A 148 -10.92 3.63 -14.28
CA ILE A 148 -10.13 2.86 -15.22
C ILE A 148 -11.02 2.48 -16.39
N VAL A 149 -10.62 2.93 -17.57
CA VAL A 149 -11.33 2.69 -18.83
C VAL A 149 -10.38 2.06 -19.85
N ALA A 150 -10.94 1.44 -20.87
CA ALA A 150 -10.18 0.99 -22.02
C ALA A 150 -11.01 1.22 -23.28
N SER A 151 -10.68 2.27 -24.01
CA SER A 151 -11.30 2.58 -25.28
C SER A 151 -10.87 1.55 -26.35
N GLY A 152 -11.82 0.90 -27.03
CA GLY A 152 -11.54 0.03 -28.18
C GLY A 152 -11.12 0.84 -29.42
N PRO A 153 -10.58 0.19 -30.47
CA PRO A 153 -10.32 0.86 -31.74
C PRO A 153 -11.64 1.44 -32.30
N ALA A 154 -11.60 2.68 -32.78
CA ALA A 154 -12.73 3.27 -33.50
C ALA A 154 -13.04 2.40 -34.73
N THR A 155 -14.21 1.75 -34.73
CA THR A 155 -14.75 1.04 -35.89
C THR A 155 -15.15 2.02 -36.99
#